data_AF-A0A484YI30-F1
#
_entry.id   AF-A0A484YI30-F1
#
_cell.length_a   1.000
_cell.length_b   1.000
_cell.length_c   1.000
_cell.angle_alpha   90.00
_cell.angle_beta   90.00
_cell.angle_gamma   90.00
#
_symmetry.space_group_name_H-M   'P 1'
#
loop_
_entity.id
_entity.type
_entity.pdbx_description
1 polymer ?
#
loop_
_entity_poly.entity_id
_entity_poly.type
_entity_poly.pdbx_seq_one_letter_code
_entity_poly.pdbx_strand_id
1 'polypeptide(L)' 'MDAFGKYTHFADASRLRTWIETGKVQPVPASALAYKKQKAEQMATAQND' A
#
# COMPACT_ATOMS: atom_id res chain seq x y z
N MET A 1 16.59 -5.55 8.20
CA MET A 1 15.97 -5.65 6.87
C MET A 1 14.65 -4.93 6.93
N ASP A 2 14.65 -3.60 6.90
CA ASP A 2 13.43 -2.79 6.85
C ASP A 2 13.38 -2.08 5.50
N ALA A 3 13.01 -2.86 4.49
CA ALA A 3 12.76 -2.38 3.13
C ALA A 3 11.37 -1.71 2.98
N PHE A 4 10.54 -1.75 4.03
CA PHE A 4 9.28 -1.01 4.07
C PHE A 4 9.58 0.48 4.28
N GLY A 5 9.39 1.27 3.23
CA GLY A 5 9.57 2.73 3.23
C GLY A 5 10.54 3.21 2.15
N LYS A 6 11.73 2.60 2.03
CA LYS A 6 12.77 3.09 1.10
C LYS A 6 12.43 2.89 -0.38
N TYR A 7 11.78 1.78 -0.73
CA TYR A 7 11.42 1.44 -2.11
C TYR A 7 9.91 1.39 -2.38
N THR A 8 9.08 1.57 -1.34
CA THR A 8 7.62 1.52 -1.45
C THR A 8 7.07 2.62 -2.36
N HIS A 9 7.61 3.85 -2.29
CA HIS A 9 7.15 4.97 -3.12
C HIS A 9 7.47 4.78 -4.61
N PHE A 10 8.65 4.24 -4.94
CA PHE A 10 9.01 3.94 -6.33
C PHE A 10 8.13 2.83 -6.91
N ALA A 11 7.88 1.77 -6.14
CA ALA A 11 7.01 0.67 -6.57
C ALA A 11 5.58 1.16 -6.84
N ASP A 12 5.08 2.09 -6.01
CA ASP A 12 3.74 2.66 -6.18
C ASP A 12 3.69 3.62 -7.38
N ALA A 13 4.72 4.45 -7.58
CA ALA A 13 4.83 5.31 -8.76
C ALA A 13 4.89 4.51 -10.07
N SER A 14 5.66 3.41 -10.11
CA SER A 14 5.68 2.50 -11.25
C SER A 14 4.32 1.85 -11.50
N ARG A 15 3.58 1.49 -10.45
CA ARG A 15 2.22 0.95 -10.56
C ARG A 15 1.24 1.96 -11.15
N LEU A 16 1.25 3.20 -10.67
CA LEU A 16 0.38 4.27 -11.19
C LEU A 16 0.69 4.53 -12.67
N ARG A 17 1.97 4.57 -13.04
CA ARG A 17 2.40 4.70 -14.43
C ARG A 17 1.87 3.56 -15.30
N THR A 18 2.08 2.31 -14.90
CA THR A 18 1.58 1.14 -15.67
C THR A 18 0.06 1.13 -15.80
N TRP A 19 -0.66 1.54 -14.76
CA TRP A 19 -2.12 1.65 -14.82
C TRP A 19 -2.56 2.72 -15.83
N ILE A 20 -1.94 3.89 -15.82
CA ILE A 20 -2.23 4.96 -16.79
C ILE A 20 -1.89 4.52 -18.22
N GLU A 21 -0.76 3.83 -18.41
CA GLU A 21 -0.29 3.41 -19.75
C GLU A 21 -1.07 2.23 -20.33
N THR A 22 -1.52 1.28 -19.49
CA THR A 22 -2.05 -0.02 -19.97
C THR A 22 -3.46 -0.33 -19.51
N GLY A 23 -4.02 0.44 -18.56
CA GLY A 23 -5.28 0.15 -17.88
C GLY A 23 -5.23 -1.06 -16.93
N LYS A 24 -4.09 -1.75 -16.81
CA LYS A 24 -3.96 -2.99 -16.02
C LYS A 24 -3.42 -2.70 -14.63
N VAL A 25 -4.10 -3.23 -13.62
CA VAL A 25 -3.69 -3.15 -12.22
C VAL A 25 -2.66 -4.22 -11.91
N GLN A 26 -1.53 -3.83 -11.32
CA GLN A 26 -0.50 -4.77 -10.85
C GLN A 26 -0.87 -5.32 -9.45
N PRO A 27 -0.61 -6.60 -9.16
CA PRO A 27 -1.01 -7.25 -7.90
C PRO A 27 -0.28 -6.66 -6.68
N VAL A 28 -1.02 -6.20 -5.68
CA VAL A 28 -0.49 -5.59 -4.45
C VAL A 28 0.17 -6.68 -3.58
N PRO A 29 1.40 -6.47 -3.06
CA PRO A 29 1.98 -7.43 -2.12
C PRO A 29 1.13 -7.56 -0.86
N ALA A 30 0.98 -8.78 -0.35
CA ALA A 30 0.12 -9.10 0.80
C ALA A 30 0.48 -8.31 2.07
N SER A 31 1.76 -7.97 2.24
CA SER A 31 2.26 -7.16 3.35
C SER A 31 1.72 -5.72 3.34
N ALA A 32 1.58 -5.10 2.16
CA ALA A 32 0.98 -3.77 2.04
C ALA A 32 -0.54 -3.80 2.34
N LEU A 33 -1.22 -4.90 1.99
CA LEU A 33 -2.62 -5.10 2.36
C LEU A 33 -2.79 -5.31 3.87
N ALA A 34 -1.91 -6.09 4.49
CA ALA A 34 -1.89 -6.29 5.93
C ALA A 34 -1.64 -4.98 6.69
N TYR A 35 -0.67 -4.16 6.25
CA TYR A 35 -0.42 -2.85 6.83
C TYR A 35 -1.64 -1.91 6.72
N LYS A 36 -2.35 -1.91 5.57
CA LYS A 36 -3.58 -1.13 5.41
C LYS A 36 -4.67 -1.57 6.39
N LYS A 37 -4.85 -2.89 6.60
CA LYS A 37 -5.82 -3.42 7.57
C LYS A 37 -5.46 -3.02 9.00
N GLN A 38 -4.20 -3.24 9.39
CA GLN A 38 -3.72 -2.88 10.72
C GLN A 38 -3.89 -1.37 10.99
N LYS A 39 -3.59 -0.51 10.02
CA LYS A 39 -3.79 0.94 10.16
C LYS A 39 -5.27 1.32 10.26
N ALA A 40 -6.15 0.66 9.49
CA ALA A 40 -7.59 0.90 9.55
C ALA A 40 -8.18 0.45 10.89
N GLU A 41 -7.73 -0.68 11.43
CA GLU A 41 -8.10 -1.17 12.76
C GLU A 41 -7.66 -0.20 13.86
N GLN A 42 -6.42 0.30 13.80
CA GLN A 42 -5.92 1.33 14.72
C GLN A 42 -6.74 2.63 14.66
N MET A 43 -7.12 3.07 13.46
CA MET A 43 -7.96 4.26 13.28
C MET A 43 -9.38 4.04 13.81
N ALA A 44 -9.95 2.85 13.60
CA ALA A 44 -11.27 2.50 14.12
C ALA A 44 -11.28 2.42 15.65
N THR A 45 -10.24 1.89 16.29
CA THR A 45 -10.12 1.88 17.75
C THR A 45 -9.96 3.29 18.31
N ALA A 46 -9.13 4.14 17.68
CA ALA A 46 -8.88 5.51 18.13
C ALA A 46 -10.08 6.46 17.98
N GLN A 47 -11.12 6.07 17.24
CA GLN A 47 -12.33 6.87 17.03
C GLN A 47 -13.46 6.51 18.03
N ASN A 48 -13.27 5.46 18.85
CA ASN A 48 -14.24 4.99 19.85
C ASN A 48 -13.83 5.30 21.30
N ASP A 49 -12.73 6.04 21.51
CA ASP A 49 -12.31 6.66 22.78
C ASP A 49 -12.65 8.17 22.76
#